data_AF-A0A5Y6LLB9-F1
#
_entry.id   AF-A0A5Y6LLB9-F1
#
_cell.length_a   1.000
_cell.length_b   1.000
_cell.length_c   1.000
_cell.angle_alpha   90.00
_cell.angle_beta   90.00
_cell.angle_gamma   90.00
#
_symmetry.space_group_name_H-M   'P 1'
#
loop_
_entity.id
_entity.type
_entity.pdbx_description
1 polymer ?
#
loop_
_entity_poly.entity_id
_entity_poly.type
_entity_poly.pdbx_seq_one_letter_code
_entity_poly.pdbx_strand_id
1 'polypeptide(L)'
;MSQTTITLAFEQWKAQQGATGEPVLLDEFVFANVPGLDPDQPVDRNETLPPAEQIVHRQAVSRKGVVNDNAVVHSVVLGADVGDFSFNWIGLLNKASGTLAMIVHAPLQQKLKTAEGQQGNVLTRSFLMEYNGAQAETGINTPAETWQIDFTARMAGMDERQRLENIDIFGAAAFFGDGYLVGKSGNQFYVTKGTGYVAGLRTMLAENRNITVTTRPVKVWLDVCWTGTLTSVWGVQSRITVADNLADYVQNGVQHYVFAVAGIDENGNITDLRPKGTLNEQQASDALRKHAQSRNHPDATTREKGFVQLSSDTNSESESLAATPKAVKTAMDNANGRLAKNSNGGDIPDKKQFARTIGAVTSTTITLGESGWFKIATVVMPQATSTAVIKLYGGAGFNTGSPEQAAISELVLRAGNGSPAGITATLWRRSPAAANEVAWVNTSGDTYDIYIN
;
A
#
# COMPACT_ATOMS: atom_id res chain seq x y z
N MET A 1 -35.81 -28.80 7.36
CA MET A 1 -35.16 -29.73 8.35
C MET A 1 -36.24 -30.15 9.33
N SER A 2 -36.22 -31.36 9.90
CA SER A 2 -37.23 -31.72 10.91
C SER A 2 -37.06 -30.85 12.16
N GLN A 3 -38.12 -30.18 12.58
CA GLN A 3 -38.13 -29.33 13.77
C GLN A 3 -38.50 -30.17 14.98
N THR A 4 -37.81 -29.96 16.10
CA THR A 4 -38.01 -30.74 17.34
C THR A 4 -38.18 -29.81 18.52
N THR A 5 -39.03 -30.16 19.48
CA THR A 5 -39.16 -29.38 20.72
C THR A 5 -39.55 -30.23 21.92
N ILE A 6 -39.07 -29.84 23.10
CA ILE A 6 -39.55 -30.36 24.40
C ILE A 6 -40.76 -29.50 24.81
N THR A 7 -41.88 -30.17 25.08
CA THR A 7 -43.14 -29.49 25.38
C THR A 7 -43.12 -28.86 26.77
N LEU A 8 -43.96 -27.84 26.98
CA LEU A 8 -44.14 -27.25 28.31
C LEU A 8 -44.86 -28.22 29.27
N ALA A 9 -45.73 -29.09 28.74
CA ALA A 9 -46.40 -30.13 29.52
C ALA A 9 -45.38 -31.09 30.15
N PHE A 10 -44.32 -31.45 29.40
CA PHE A 10 -43.23 -32.27 29.92
C PHE A 10 -42.48 -31.58 31.05
N GLU A 11 -42.09 -30.33 30.88
CA GLU A 11 -41.32 -29.59 31.90
C GLU A 11 -42.08 -29.52 33.23
N GLN A 12 -43.39 -29.26 33.16
CA GLN A 12 -44.26 -29.22 34.32
C GLN A 12 -44.38 -30.59 34.99
N TRP A 13 -44.62 -31.64 34.19
CA TRP A 13 -44.72 -33.01 34.70
C TRP A 13 -43.40 -33.50 35.30
N LYS A 14 -42.27 -33.22 34.65
CA LYS A 14 -40.92 -33.54 35.12
C LYS A 14 -40.63 -32.88 36.47
N ALA A 15 -40.99 -31.60 36.63
CA ALA A 15 -40.84 -30.90 37.91
C ALA A 15 -41.68 -31.56 39.03
N GLN A 16 -42.87 -32.07 38.70
CA GLN A 16 -43.69 -32.83 39.65
C GLN A 16 -43.05 -34.17 40.01
N GLN A 17 -42.56 -34.93 39.02
CA GLN A 17 -41.86 -36.21 39.23
C GLN A 17 -40.62 -36.03 40.12
N GLY A 18 -39.85 -34.97 39.89
CA GLY A 18 -38.70 -34.61 40.72
C GLY A 18 -39.06 -34.27 42.17
N ALA A 19 -40.25 -33.67 42.41
CA ALA A 19 -40.73 -33.40 43.75
C ALA A 19 -41.22 -34.66 44.49
N THR A 20 -41.74 -35.66 43.76
CA THR A 20 -42.22 -36.93 44.33
C THR A 20 -41.15 -38.03 44.37
N GLY A 21 -39.99 -37.81 43.74
CA GLY A 21 -38.92 -38.81 43.63
C GLY A 21 -39.24 -39.95 42.66
N GLU A 22 -40.22 -39.75 41.77
CA GLU A 22 -40.62 -40.75 40.78
C GLU A 22 -39.76 -40.59 39.51
N PRO A 23 -39.41 -41.69 38.83
CA PRO A 23 -38.58 -41.62 37.64
C PRO A 23 -39.36 -41.10 36.44
N VAL A 24 -38.70 -40.28 35.63
CA VAL A 24 -39.20 -39.77 34.36
C VAL A 24 -39.20 -40.90 33.33
N LEU A 25 -40.33 -41.60 33.21
CA LEU A 25 -40.49 -42.69 32.27
C LEU A 25 -41.08 -42.19 30.94
N LEU A 26 -40.36 -42.36 29.84
CA LEU A 26 -40.89 -42.20 28.48
C LEU A 26 -40.80 -43.54 27.75
N ASP A 27 -41.95 -44.05 27.33
CA ASP A 27 -42.12 -45.45 26.95
C ASP A 27 -42.97 -45.67 25.70
N GLU A 28 -43.59 -44.63 25.12
CA GLU A 28 -44.37 -44.75 23.89
C GLU A 28 -44.02 -43.65 22.87
N PHE A 29 -43.82 -44.08 21.62
CA PHE A 29 -43.81 -43.23 20.44
C PHE A 29 -45.17 -43.26 19.74
N VAL A 30 -45.61 -42.10 19.27
CA VAL A 30 -46.85 -41.91 18.51
C VAL A 30 -46.51 -41.30 17.16
N PHE A 31 -47.10 -41.85 16.10
CA PHE A 31 -46.96 -41.36 14.74
C PHE A 31 -48.33 -40.88 14.25
N ALA A 32 -48.37 -39.69 13.67
CA ALA A 32 -49.60 -39.09 13.17
C ALA A 32 -49.40 -38.46 11.78
N ASN A 33 -50.50 -38.39 11.03
CA ASN A 33 -50.60 -37.68 9.76
C ASN A 33 -51.47 -36.43 9.95
N VAL A 34 -50.83 -35.29 10.13
CA VAL A 34 -51.46 -34.00 10.39
C VAL A 34 -51.58 -33.24 9.05
N PRO A 35 -52.79 -33.03 8.51
CA PRO A 35 -52.96 -32.33 7.23
C PRO A 35 -52.45 -30.89 7.28
N GLY A 36 -51.70 -30.47 6.24
CA GLY A 36 -51.22 -29.08 6.13
C GLY A 36 -50.08 -28.71 7.08
N LEU A 37 -49.50 -29.67 7.79
CA LEU A 37 -48.33 -29.44 8.64
C LEU A 37 -47.14 -28.96 7.81
N ASP A 38 -46.62 -27.77 8.14
CA ASP A 38 -45.41 -27.21 7.54
C ASP A 38 -44.19 -27.62 8.37
N PRO A 39 -43.34 -28.56 7.88
CA PRO A 39 -42.20 -29.05 8.64
C PRO A 39 -41.05 -28.04 8.78
N ASP A 40 -41.09 -26.91 8.08
CA ASP A 40 -40.06 -25.88 8.15
C ASP A 40 -40.39 -24.79 9.19
N GLN A 41 -41.60 -24.78 9.77
CA GLN A 41 -41.98 -23.89 10.87
C GLN A 41 -41.54 -24.46 12.24
N PRO A 42 -41.11 -23.62 13.19
CA PRO A 42 -40.83 -24.06 14.56
C PRO A 42 -42.04 -24.73 15.22
N VAL A 43 -41.82 -25.86 15.90
CA VAL A 43 -42.87 -26.56 16.64
C VAL A 43 -43.30 -25.75 17.86
N ASP A 44 -44.61 -25.54 18.04
CA ASP A 44 -45.15 -24.88 19.24
C ASP A 44 -44.97 -25.78 20.47
N ARG A 45 -44.39 -25.23 21.53
CA ARG A 45 -44.14 -25.96 22.78
C ARG A 45 -45.40 -26.27 23.58
N ASN A 46 -46.51 -25.61 23.26
CA ASN A 46 -47.84 -25.89 23.81
C ASN A 46 -48.62 -26.92 22.99
N GLU A 47 -48.07 -27.39 21.87
CA GLU A 47 -48.75 -28.34 21.01
C GLU A 47 -49.07 -29.62 21.77
N THR A 48 -50.33 -30.07 21.63
CA THR A 48 -50.84 -31.26 22.28
C THR A 48 -50.81 -32.45 21.33
N LEU A 49 -51.13 -33.63 21.85
CA LEU A 49 -51.29 -34.81 21.02
C LEU A 49 -52.33 -34.57 19.91
N PRO A 50 -52.05 -34.95 18.64
CA PRO A 50 -53.02 -34.86 17.57
C PRO A 50 -54.31 -35.63 17.87
N PRO A 51 -55.46 -35.24 17.25
CA PRO A 51 -56.71 -35.97 17.35
C PRO A 51 -56.54 -37.46 17.01
N ALA A 52 -57.36 -38.32 17.63
CA ALA A 52 -57.23 -39.77 17.50
C ALA A 52 -57.34 -40.24 16.04
N GLU A 53 -58.15 -39.59 15.20
CA GLU A 53 -58.27 -39.89 13.77
C GLU A 53 -57.01 -39.61 12.94
N GLN A 54 -56.09 -38.79 13.45
CA GLN A 54 -54.83 -38.47 12.77
C GLN A 54 -53.69 -39.40 13.21
N ILE A 55 -53.86 -40.11 14.33
CA ILE A 55 -52.85 -41.03 14.85
C ILE A 55 -52.88 -42.33 14.06
N VAL A 56 -51.79 -42.60 13.36
CA VAL A 56 -51.68 -43.75 12.45
C VAL A 56 -50.96 -44.95 13.07
N HIS A 57 -50.08 -44.72 14.06
CA HIS A 57 -49.35 -45.80 14.72
C HIS A 57 -48.88 -45.41 16.13
N ARG A 58 -48.78 -46.40 17.01
CA ARG A 58 -48.20 -46.25 18.35
C ARG A 58 -47.26 -47.42 18.62
N GLN A 59 -46.12 -47.18 19.22
CA GLN A 59 -45.17 -48.23 19.53
C GLN A 59 -44.34 -47.92 20.77
N ALA A 60 -44.03 -48.97 21.53
CA ALA A 60 -43.15 -48.84 22.69
C ALA A 60 -41.73 -48.43 22.28
N VAL A 61 -41.07 -47.66 23.13
CA VAL A 61 -39.64 -47.32 22.98
C VAL A 61 -38.83 -48.61 22.91
N SER A 62 -38.08 -48.79 21.82
CA SER A 62 -37.32 -50.01 21.53
C SER A 62 -35.95 -50.01 22.21
N ARG A 63 -35.30 -48.84 22.29
CA ARG A 63 -33.98 -48.65 22.90
C ARG A 63 -33.93 -47.31 23.64
N LYS A 64 -33.13 -47.28 24.70
CA LYS A 64 -32.87 -46.11 25.54
C LYS A 64 -31.36 -46.04 25.77
N GLY A 65 -30.80 -44.84 25.78
CA GLY A 65 -29.38 -44.66 26.04
C GLY A 65 -29.07 -43.33 26.71
N VAL A 66 -28.02 -43.27 27.52
CA VAL A 66 -27.48 -42.02 28.07
C VAL A 66 -26.38 -41.49 27.17
N VAL A 67 -26.42 -40.20 26.89
CA VAL A 67 -25.37 -39.49 26.13
C VAL A 67 -24.42 -38.78 27.11
N ASN A 68 -24.97 -38.13 28.13
CA ASN A 68 -24.26 -37.56 29.27
C ASN A 68 -25.25 -37.36 30.45
N ASP A 69 -24.78 -36.86 31.59
CA ASP A 69 -25.59 -36.66 32.81
C ASP A 69 -26.90 -35.88 32.58
N ASN A 70 -26.94 -35.02 31.55
CA ASN A 70 -28.06 -34.14 31.20
C ASN A 70 -28.74 -34.49 29.86
N ALA A 71 -28.39 -35.62 29.24
CA ALA A 71 -28.97 -35.99 27.94
C ALA A 71 -29.18 -37.49 27.81
N VAL A 72 -30.40 -37.87 27.42
CA VAL A 72 -30.81 -39.25 27.16
C VAL A 72 -31.51 -39.35 25.81
N VAL A 73 -31.37 -40.49 25.14
CA VAL A 73 -32.00 -40.76 23.86
C VAL A 73 -33.01 -41.89 23.98
N HIS A 74 -34.17 -41.69 23.39
CA HIS A 74 -35.20 -42.70 23.23
C HIS A 74 -35.33 -43.05 21.76
N SER A 75 -35.31 -44.33 21.42
CA SER A 75 -35.38 -44.77 20.03
C SER A 75 -36.46 -45.82 19.82
N VAL A 76 -37.07 -45.78 18.64
CA VAL A 76 -38.04 -46.77 18.17
C VAL A 76 -37.61 -47.31 16.82
N VAL A 77 -37.75 -48.62 16.65
CA VAL A 77 -37.49 -49.32 15.39
C VAL A 77 -38.81 -49.90 14.88
N LEU A 78 -39.32 -49.33 13.78
CA LEU A 78 -40.48 -49.83 13.06
C LEU A 78 -40.01 -50.90 12.07
N GLY A 79 -40.23 -52.17 12.40
CA GLY A 79 -39.85 -53.31 11.56
C GLY A 79 -40.60 -53.36 10.22
N ALA A 80 -40.13 -54.21 9.30
CA ALA A 80 -40.74 -54.38 7.98
C ALA A 80 -42.12 -55.08 8.03
N ASP A 81 -42.49 -55.64 9.17
CA ASP A 81 -43.77 -56.25 9.50
C ASP A 81 -44.83 -55.23 9.97
N VAL A 82 -44.40 -54.03 10.34
CA VAL A 82 -45.27 -52.91 10.76
C VAL A 82 -45.99 -52.32 9.54
N GLY A 83 -47.30 -52.13 9.70
CA GLY A 83 -48.28 -51.79 8.65
C GLY A 83 -47.99 -50.53 7.82
N ASP A 84 -48.81 -50.37 6.78
CA ASP A 84 -48.69 -49.25 5.84
C ASP A 84 -49.34 -47.99 6.43
N PHE A 85 -48.58 -46.91 6.53
CA PHE A 85 -49.12 -45.60 6.90
C PHE A 85 -48.20 -44.48 6.45
N SER A 86 -48.79 -43.29 6.29
CA SER A 86 -48.04 -42.06 6.11
C SER A 86 -48.07 -41.24 7.40
N PHE A 87 -46.98 -40.55 7.72
CA PHE A 87 -46.90 -39.71 8.90
C PHE A 87 -45.98 -38.51 8.62
N ASN A 88 -46.25 -37.39 9.27
CA ASN A 88 -45.44 -36.18 9.25
C ASN A 88 -45.23 -35.60 10.66
N TRP A 89 -45.82 -36.24 11.67
CA TRP A 89 -45.75 -35.87 13.06
C TRP A 89 -45.34 -37.07 13.92
N ILE A 90 -44.41 -36.85 14.84
CA ILE A 90 -43.93 -37.89 15.75
C ILE A 90 -43.88 -37.31 17.18
N GLY A 91 -44.43 -38.04 18.14
CA GLY A 91 -44.41 -37.68 19.56
C GLY A 91 -43.79 -38.77 20.41
N LEU A 92 -43.06 -38.37 21.44
CA LEU A 92 -42.59 -39.24 22.52
C LEU A 92 -43.37 -38.87 23.79
N LEU A 93 -43.94 -39.85 24.48
CA LEU A 93 -44.75 -39.61 25.67
C LEU A 93 -44.51 -40.64 26.78
N ASN A 94 -45.01 -40.30 27.97
CA ASN A 94 -45.29 -41.25 29.03
C ASN A 94 -46.69 -41.85 28.83
N LYS A 95 -46.79 -43.15 28.61
CA LYS A 95 -48.05 -43.85 28.31
C LYS A 95 -49.06 -43.80 29.47
N ALA A 96 -48.59 -43.87 30.71
CA ALA A 96 -49.45 -43.95 31.88
C ALA A 96 -50.18 -42.64 32.18
N SER A 97 -49.46 -41.51 32.10
CA SER A 97 -49.99 -40.17 32.34
C SER A 97 -50.56 -39.51 31.08
N GLY A 98 -50.17 -39.98 29.89
CA GLY A 98 -50.47 -39.33 28.62
C GLY A 98 -49.64 -38.07 28.36
N THR A 99 -48.62 -37.78 29.19
CA THR A 99 -47.79 -36.59 29.07
C THR A 99 -46.93 -36.66 27.81
N LEU A 100 -47.19 -35.77 26.85
CA LEU A 100 -46.40 -35.61 25.64
C LEU A 100 -45.08 -34.91 25.98
N ALA A 101 -43.96 -35.59 25.78
CA ALA A 101 -42.64 -35.14 26.20
C ALA A 101 -41.92 -34.29 25.15
N MET A 102 -41.90 -34.81 23.92
CA MET A 102 -41.15 -34.22 22.82
C MET A 102 -41.90 -34.46 21.51
N ILE A 103 -41.82 -33.48 20.61
CA ILE A 103 -42.50 -33.49 19.31
C ILE A 103 -41.46 -33.29 18.21
N VAL A 104 -41.64 -34.00 17.10
CA VAL A 104 -40.92 -33.76 15.85
C VAL A 104 -41.92 -33.59 14.70
N HIS A 105 -41.81 -32.47 13.99
CA HIS A 105 -42.42 -32.29 12.67
C HIS A 105 -41.42 -32.65 11.59
N ALA A 106 -41.85 -33.43 10.61
CA ALA A 106 -41.01 -33.86 9.51
C ALA A 106 -41.79 -33.84 8.18
N PRO A 107 -41.12 -33.77 7.02
CA PRO A 107 -41.77 -33.99 5.74
C PRO A 107 -42.53 -35.32 5.73
N LEU A 108 -43.62 -35.38 4.97
CA LEU A 108 -44.46 -36.58 4.88
C LEU A 108 -43.62 -37.81 4.51
N GLN A 109 -43.68 -38.82 5.36
CA GLN A 109 -42.94 -40.07 5.24
C GLN A 109 -43.90 -41.24 5.17
N GLN A 110 -43.48 -42.28 4.44
CA GLN A 110 -44.26 -43.51 4.29
C GLN A 110 -43.56 -44.68 4.98
N LYS A 111 -44.31 -45.38 5.82
CA LYS A 111 -43.99 -46.72 6.29
C LYS A 111 -44.73 -47.71 5.40
N LEU A 112 -43.99 -48.67 4.87
CA LEU A 112 -44.49 -49.76 4.04
C LEU A 112 -44.14 -51.08 4.71
N LYS A 113 -45.12 -51.97 4.78
CA LYS A 113 -45.03 -53.35 5.23
C LYS A 113 -44.60 -54.23 4.07
N THR A 114 -43.82 -55.25 4.37
CA THR A 114 -43.51 -56.29 3.39
C THR A 114 -44.76 -57.12 3.10
N ALA A 115 -45.22 -57.12 1.85
CA ALA A 115 -46.34 -57.91 1.37
C ALA A 115 -46.14 -58.31 -0.10
N GLU A 116 -46.52 -59.55 -0.45
CA GLU A 116 -46.60 -60.11 -1.81
C GLU A 116 -45.68 -59.49 -2.88
N GLY A 117 -44.36 -59.69 -2.75
CA GLY A 117 -43.37 -59.24 -3.74
C GLY A 117 -42.91 -57.78 -3.60
N GLN A 118 -43.51 -56.99 -2.72
CA GLN A 118 -43.04 -55.65 -2.34
C GLN A 118 -42.25 -55.70 -1.02
N GLN A 119 -40.99 -55.27 -1.08
CA GLN A 119 -40.15 -55.16 0.11
C GLN A 119 -40.56 -53.92 0.92
N GLY A 120 -40.99 -54.12 2.16
CA GLY A 120 -41.27 -53.03 3.10
C GLY A 120 -39.99 -52.36 3.59
N ASN A 121 -40.14 -51.19 4.22
CA ASN A 121 -39.02 -50.45 4.79
C ASN A 121 -38.95 -50.62 6.33
N VAL A 122 -37.74 -50.52 6.87
CA VAL A 122 -37.49 -50.40 8.31
C VAL A 122 -37.20 -48.94 8.60
N LEU A 123 -37.88 -48.37 9.59
CA LEU A 123 -37.68 -46.97 9.99
C LEU A 123 -37.22 -46.92 11.44
N THR A 124 -36.11 -46.24 11.67
CA THR A 124 -35.58 -45.99 13.01
C THR A 124 -35.69 -44.52 13.34
N ARG A 125 -36.25 -44.17 14.49
CA ARG A 125 -36.33 -42.79 14.98
C ARG A 125 -35.70 -42.72 16.36
N SER A 126 -34.93 -41.66 16.60
CA SER A 126 -34.23 -41.41 17.86
C SER A 126 -34.51 -39.98 18.27
N PHE A 127 -35.01 -39.79 19.48
CA PHE A 127 -35.29 -38.50 20.09
C PHE A 127 -34.26 -38.28 21.20
N LEU A 128 -33.34 -37.34 20.98
CA LEU A 128 -32.39 -36.89 21.99
C LEU A 128 -33.06 -35.83 22.85
N MET A 129 -33.20 -36.10 24.14
CA MET A 129 -33.75 -35.16 25.10
C MET A 129 -32.64 -34.65 26.01
N GLU A 130 -32.48 -33.32 26.04
CA GLU A 130 -31.49 -32.64 26.85
C GLU A 130 -32.17 -31.78 27.92
N TYR A 131 -31.91 -32.10 29.19
CA TYR A 131 -32.37 -31.35 30.36
C TYR A 131 -31.53 -31.70 31.59
N ASN A 132 -31.44 -30.78 32.56
CA ASN A 132 -30.62 -30.98 33.75
C ASN A 132 -31.05 -32.24 34.51
N GLY A 133 -30.08 -33.11 34.83
CA GLY A 133 -30.27 -34.35 35.58
C GLY A 133 -30.93 -35.49 34.80
N ALA A 134 -31.01 -35.44 33.46
CA ALA A 134 -31.74 -36.42 32.66
C ALA A 134 -31.35 -37.88 32.94
N GLN A 135 -30.07 -38.18 33.16
CA GLN A 135 -29.64 -39.53 33.52
C GLN A 135 -30.26 -39.98 34.85
N ALA A 136 -30.15 -39.12 35.88
CA ALA A 136 -30.62 -39.43 37.22
C ALA A 136 -32.16 -39.53 37.27
N GLU A 137 -32.86 -38.59 36.61
CA GLU A 137 -34.32 -38.54 36.60
C GLU A 137 -34.94 -39.71 35.81
N THR A 138 -34.31 -40.19 34.74
CA THR A 138 -34.82 -41.32 33.95
C THR A 138 -34.31 -42.69 34.41
N GLY A 139 -33.22 -42.73 35.16
CA GLY A 139 -32.54 -43.96 35.58
C GLY A 139 -31.84 -44.72 34.43
N ILE A 140 -31.66 -44.11 33.25
CA ILE A 140 -31.02 -44.74 32.09
C ILE A 140 -29.51 -44.68 32.25
N ASN A 141 -28.85 -45.83 32.44
CA ASN A 141 -27.39 -45.89 32.66
C ASN A 141 -26.61 -46.53 31.50
N THR A 142 -27.30 -47.14 30.54
CA THR A 142 -26.65 -47.76 29.38
C THR A 142 -26.26 -46.68 28.38
N PRO A 143 -24.99 -46.60 27.93
CA PRO A 143 -24.57 -45.61 26.94
C PRO A 143 -25.38 -45.72 25.65
N ALA A 144 -25.68 -44.56 25.04
CA ALA A 144 -26.32 -44.51 23.73
C ALA A 144 -25.44 -45.12 22.64
N GLU A 145 -26.06 -45.87 21.73
CA GLU A 145 -25.38 -46.41 20.57
C GLU A 145 -25.20 -45.33 19.49
N THR A 146 -24.14 -45.40 18.68
CA THR A 146 -23.79 -44.33 17.72
C THR A 146 -24.92 -44.00 16.75
N TRP A 147 -25.71 -44.99 16.30
CA TRP A 147 -26.84 -44.77 15.39
C TRP A 147 -28.00 -44.00 16.03
N GLN A 148 -28.04 -43.91 17.37
CA GLN A 148 -29.06 -43.15 18.09
C GLN A 148 -28.77 -41.65 18.11
N ILE A 149 -27.53 -41.25 17.82
CA ILE A 149 -27.06 -39.87 17.94
C ILE A 149 -26.90 -39.26 16.55
N ASP A 150 -27.54 -38.11 16.35
CA ASP A 150 -27.31 -37.29 15.18
C ASP A 150 -26.16 -36.30 15.43
N PHE A 151 -25.03 -36.50 14.75
CA PHE A 151 -23.85 -35.64 14.84
C PHE A 151 -23.80 -34.55 13.75
N THR A 152 -24.80 -34.45 12.87
CA THR A 152 -24.76 -33.60 11.68
C THR A 152 -24.48 -32.13 12.02
N ALA A 153 -25.22 -31.55 12.96
CA ALA A 153 -25.04 -30.16 13.37
C ALA A 153 -23.66 -29.92 14.01
N ARG A 154 -23.16 -30.86 14.82
CA ARG A 154 -21.83 -30.77 15.45
C ARG A 154 -20.72 -30.81 14.40
N MET A 155 -20.81 -31.73 13.43
CA MET A 155 -19.82 -31.86 12.37
C MET A 155 -19.83 -30.62 11.46
N ALA A 156 -21.01 -30.15 11.05
CA ALA A 156 -21.14 -28.90 10.30
C ALA A 156 -20.54 -27.70 11.05
N GLY A 157 -20.75 -27.63 12.37
CA GLY A 157 -20.16 -26.59 13.22
C GLY A 157 -18.64 -26.69 13.32
N MET A 158 -18.06 -27.90 13.32
CA MET A 158 -16.61 -28.08 13.29
C MET A 158 -16.01 -27.65 11.95
N ASP A 159 -16.64 -28.03 10.83
CA ASP A 159 -16.20 -27.63 9.49
C ASP A 159 -16.27 -26.11 9.32
N GLU A 160 -17.36 -25.48 9.77
CA GLU A 160 -17.54 -24.03 9.70
C GLU A 160 -16.56 -23.29 10.61
N ARG A 161 -16.29 -23.79 11.82
CA ARG A 161 -15.27 -23.22 12.70
C ARG A 161 -13.90 -23.23 12.03
N GLN A 162 -13.49 -24.35 11.42
CA GLN A 162 -12.21 -24.44 10.72
C GLN A 162 -12.13 -23.45 9.54
N ARG A 163 -13.24 -23.29 8.80
CA ARG A 163 -13.31 -22.34 7.68
C ARG A 163 -13.15 -20.89 8.17
N LEU A 164 -13.81 -20.52 9.27
CA LEU A 164 -13.69 -19.18 9.88
C LEU A 164 -12.29 -18.93 10.44
N GLU A 165 -11.70 -19.89 11.14
CA GLU A 165 -10.31 -19.82 11.62
C GLU A 165 -9.33 -19.56 10.47
N ASN A 166 -9.54 -20.21 9.31
CA ASN A 166 -8.73 -19.97 8.12
C ASN A 166 -8.97 -18.57 7.52
N ILE A 167 -10.18 -18.02 7.59
CA ILE A 167 -10.46 -16.65 7.13
C ILE A 167 -9.70 -15.63 7.98
N ASP A 168 -9.61 -15.83 9.29
CA ASP A 168 -8.87 -14.92 10.16
C ASP A 168 -7.37 -14.84 9.80
N ILE A 169 -6.80 -15.94 9.27
CA ILE A 169 -5.39 -16.04 8.89
C ILE A 169 -5.15 -15.61 7.43
N PHE A 170 -6.04 -15.98 6.50
CA PHE A 170 -5.82 -15.85 5.06
C PHE A 170 -6.72 -14.79 4.39
N GLY A 171 -7.67 -14.21 5.13
CA GLY A 171 -8.64 -13.25 4.62
C GLY A 171 -9.67 -13.88 3.67
N ALA A 172 -10.25 -13.05 2.79
CA ALA A 172 -11.22 -13.49 1.80
C ALA A 172 -10.61 -14.48 0.78
N ALA A 173 -9.34 -14.26 0.40
CA ALA A 173 -8.55 -15.20 -0.37
C ALA A 173 -7.05 -14.98 -0.15
N ALA A 174 -6.27 -16.05 -0.34
CA ALA A 174 -4.81 -16.03 -0.27
C ALA A 174 -4.19 -17.01 -1.25
N PHE A 175 -3.11 -16.62 -1.91
CA PHE A 175 -2.41 -17.46 -2.88
C PHE A 175 -0.90 -17.48 -2.61
N PHE A 176 -0.29 -18.66 -2.75
CA PHE A 176 1.12 -18.88 -2.42
C PHE A 176 1.97 -19.09 -3.66
N GLY A 177 3.08 -18.35 -3.75
CA GLY A 177 3.95 -18.34 -4.92
C GLY A 177 3.15 -18.09 -6.21
N ASP A 178 3.35 -18.96 -7.19
CA ASP A 178 2.63 -18.90 -8.46
C ASP A 178 1.32 -19.69 -8.44
N GLY A 179 0.83 -20.16 -7.30
CA GLY A 179 -0.42 -20.92 -7.24
C GLY A 179 -1.63 -20.15 -7.78
N TYR A 180 -2.31 -20.69 -8.80
CA TYR A 180 -3.43 -20.06 -9.49
C TYR A 180 -3.09 -18.76 -10.26
N LEU A 181 -1.82 -18.47 -10.54
CA LEU A 181 -1.43 -17.36 -11.40
C LEU A 181 -1.95 -17.60 -12.83
N VAL A 182 -2.56 -16.57 -13.42
CA VAL A 182 -2.96 -16.61 -14.83
C VAL A 182 -1.78 -16.17 -15.69
N GLY A 183 -1.42 -17.02 -16.67
CA GLY A 183 -0.39 -16.76 -17.65
C GLY A 183 -0.92 -16.92 -19.07
N LYS A 184 -0.09 -16.55 -20.05
CA LYS A 184 -0.37 -16.68 -21.48
C LYS A 184 0.86 -17.18 -22.21
N SER A 185 0.68 -18.19 -23.06
CA SER A 185 1.72 -18.70 -23.97
C SER A 185 1.19 -18.63 -25.40
N GLY A 186 1.80 -17.78 -26.23
CA GLY A 186 1.23 -17.42 -27.54
C GLY A 186 -0.17 -16.82 -27.37
N ASN A 187 -1.19 -17.49 -27.91
CA ASN A 187 -2.60 -17.11 -27.76
C ASN A 187 -3.36 -17.88 -26.68
N GLN A 188 -2.75 -18.91 -26.07
CA GLN A 188 -3.39 -19.76 -25.08
C GLN A 188 -3.20 -19.21 -23.66
N PHE A 189 -4.29 -19.04 -22.92
CA PHE A 189 -4.27 -18.70 -21.50
C PHE A 189 -4.25 -19.96 -20.65
N TYR A 190 -3.60 -19.88 -19.48
CA TYR A 190 -3.54 -20.97 -18.53
C TYR A 190 -3.48 -20.45 -17.09
N VAL A 191 -3.85 -21.31 -16.15
CA VAL A 191 -3.71 -21.13 -14.71
C VAL A 191 -2.62 -22.07 -14.22
N THR A 192 -1.67 -21.58 -13.44
CA THR A 192 -0.57 -22.37 -12.89
C THR A 192 -0.99 -23.18 -11.67
N LYS A 193 -0.36 -24.35 -11.50
CA LYS A 193 -0.51 -25.21 -10.33
C LYS A 193 -0.10 -24.51 -9.05
N GLY A 194 -0.68 -24.93 -7.93
CA GLY A 194 -0.29 -24.49 -6.59
C GLY A 194 -1.47 -24.37 -5.63
N THR A 195 -1.21 -23.78 -4.47
CA THR A 195 -2.16 -23.69 -3.36
C THR A 195 -2.82 -22.33 -3.28
N GLY A 196 -4.10 -22.32 -2.94
CA GLY A 196 -4.85 -21.11 -2.61
C GLY A 196 -5.86 -21.38 -1.50
N TYR A 197 -6.37 -20.30 -0.92
CA TYR A 197 -7.53 -20.31 -0.03
C TYR A 197 -8.56 -19.33 -0.60
N VAL A 198 -9.83 -19.73 -0.57
CA VAL A 198 -10.96 -18.87 -0.91
C VAL A 198 -12.03 -19.10 0.15
N ALA A 199 -12.48 -18.02 0.79
CA ALA A 199 -13.45 -18.05 1.88
C ALA A 199 -13.12 -19.09 2.97
N GLY A 200 -11.84 -19.25 3.31
CA GLY A 200 -11.34 -20.19 4.32
C GLY A 200 -11.18 -21.65 3.85
N LEU A 201 -11.61 -21.98 2.63
CA LEU A 201 -11.44 -23.31 2.05
C LEU A 201 -10.09 -23.42 1.35
N ARG A 202 -9.25 -24.35 1.82
CA ARG A 202 -7.95 -24.65 1.22
C ARG A 202 -8.12 -25.45 -0.06
N THR A 203 -7.53 -25.00 -1.15
CA THR A 203 -7.53 -25.70 -2.43
C THR A 203 -6.13 -25.83 -3.03
N MET A 204 -5.96 -26.84 -3.88
CA MET A 204 -4.71 -27.16 -4.55
C MET A 204 -4.97 -27.56 -5.99
N LEU A 205 -4.40 -26.81 -6.93
CA LEU A 205 -4.35 -27.20 -8.33
C LEU A 205 -3.08 -28.01 -8.56
N ALA A 206 -3.22 -29.29 -8.89
CA ALA A 206 -2.07 -30.21 -9.02
C ALA A 206 -1.17 -29.89 -10.24
N GLU A 207 -1.77 -29.42 -11.34
CA GLU A 207 -1.09 -29.18 -12.62
C GLU A 207 -1.63 -27.91 -13.29
N ASN A 208 -0.80 -27.29 -14.14
CA ASN A 208 -1.24 -26.12 -14.90
C ASN A 208 -2.45 -26.49 -15.76
N ARG A 209 -3.47 -25.64 -15.81
CA ARG A 209 -4.67 -25.87 -16.61
C ARG A 209 -4.87 -24.77 -17.64
N ASN A 210 -5.03 -25.17 -18.89
CA ASN A 210 -5.43 -24.27 -19.95
C ASN A 210 -6.87 -23.80 -19.71
N ILE A 211 -7.13 -22.54 -20.03
CA ILE A 211 -8.46 -21.92 -19.97
C ILE A 211 -8.82 -21.31 -21.32
N THR A 212 -10.10 -21.38 -21.66
CA THR A 212 -10.62 -20.79 -22.90
C THR A 212 -11.20 -19.41 -22.58
N VAL A 213 -10.69 -18.39 -23.25
CA VAL A 213 -11.16 -17.01 -23.14
C VAL A 213 -11.80 -16.62 -24.48
N THR A 214 -13.13 -16.63 -24.53
CA THR A 214 -13.91 -16.36 -25.75
C THR A 214 -14.25 -14.89 -25.94
N THR A 215 -14.46 -14.16 -24.85
CA THR A 215 -14.80 -12.73 -24.85
C THR A 215 -13.82 -11.94 -23.98
N ARG A 216 -13.63 -10.65 -24.31
CA ARG A 216 -12.80 -9.71 -23.55
C ARG A 216 -13.49 -8.34 -23.53
N PRO A 217 -13.41 -7.57 -22.43
CA PRO A 217 -12.73 -7.92 -21.17
C PRO A 217 -13.46 -9.04 -20.40
N VAL A 218 -12.73 -9.78 -19.57
CA VAL A 218 -13.28 -10.88 -18.75
C VAL A 218 -12.43 -11.12 -17.50
N LYS A 219 -12.97 -11.84 -16.51
CA LYS A 219 -12.20 -12.30 -15.34
C LYS A 219 -12.09 -13.82 -15.29
N VAL A 220 -11.02 -14.27 -14.68
CA VAL A 220 -10.79 -15.67 -14.33
C VAL A 220 -11.08 -15.84 -12.84
N TRP A 221 -11.98 -16.76 -12.52
CA TRP A 221 -12.47 -17.01 -11.17
C TRP A 221 -12.03 -18.39 -10.70
N LEU A 222 -11.61 -18.48 -9.46
CA LEU A 222 -11.49 -19.73 -8.73
C LEU A 222 -12.78 -19.94 -7.94
N ASP A 223 -13.48 -21.02 -8.25
CA ASP A 223 -14.73 -21.46 -7.65
C ASP A 223 -14.42 -22.68 -6.78
N VAL A 224 -14.72 -22.61 -5.49
CA VAL A 224 -14.47 -23.68 -4.52
C VAL A 224 -15.72 -24.04 -3.75
N CYS A 225 -15.87 -25.32 -3.41
CA CYS A 225 -16.92 -25.78 -2.50
C CYS A 225 -16.44 -26.94 -1.63
N TRP A 226 -17.00 -27.04 -0.42
CA TRP A 226 -16.80 -28.18 0.48
C TRP A 226 -17.89 -29.21 0.19
N THR A 227 -17.51 -30.39 -0.28
CA THR A 227 -18.47 -31.42 -0.68
C THR A 227 -17.91 -32.83 -0.50
N GLY A 228 -18.81 -33.79 -0.39
CA GLY A 228 -18.53 -35.21 -0.23
C GLY A 228 -19.83 -36.02 -0.26
N THR A 229 -19.70 -37.34 -0.31
CA THR A 229 -20.80 -38.28 -0.10
C THR A 229 -20.63 -38.96 1.26
N LEU A 230 -21.65 -39.69 1.71
CA LEU A 230 -21.56 -40.50 2.95
C LEU A 230 -20.44 -41.55 2.89
N THR A 231 -20.01 -41.94 1.68
CA THR A 231 -18.96 -42.94 1.47
C THR A 231 -17.64 -42.34 0.99
N SER A 232 -17.59 -41.05 0.67
CA SER A 232 -16.37 -40.38 0.22
C SER A 232 -15.76 -39.52 1.32
N VAL A 233 -14.45 -39.32 1.23
CA VAL A 233 -13.78 -38.28 2.00
C VAL A 233 -14.35 -36.93 1.56
N TRP A 234 -14.82 -36.14 2.53
CA TRP A 234 -15.21 -34.75 2.27
C TRP A 234 -13.96 -33.93 1.96
N GLY A 235 -14.06 -33.07 0.95
CA GLY A 235 -12.93 -32.31 0.46
C GLY A 235 -13.35 -31.03 -0.25
N VAL A 236 -12.38 -30.12 -0.39
CA VAL A 236 -12.57 -28.92 -1.20
C VAL A 236 -12.44 -29.32 -2.67
N GLN A 237 -13.53 -29.17 -3.42
CA GLN A 237 -13.50 -29.20 -4.87
C GLN A 237 -13.24 -27.81 -5.40
N SER A 238 -12.49 -27.71 -6.51
CA SER A 238 -12.21 -26.44 -7.16
C SER A 238 -12.37 -26.50 -8.67
N ARG A 239 -12.90 -25.42 -9.25
CA ARG A 239 -13.05 -25.23 -10.68
C ARG A 239 -12.55 -23.84 -11.07
N ILE A 240 -11.96 -23.72 -12.25
CA ILE A 240 -11.66 -22.43 -12.85
C ILE A 240 -12.80 -22.05 -13.80
N THR A 241 -13.36 -20.87 -13.60
CA THR A 241 -14.48 -20.34 -14.37
C THR A 241 -14.08 -19.01 -15.01
N VAL A 242 -14.37 -18.83 -16.30
CA VAL A 242 -14.12 -17.56 -17.00
C VAL A 242 -15.46 -16.86 -17.19
N ALA A 243 -15.63 -15.71 -16.56
CA ALA A 243 -16.87 -14.93 -16.56
C ALA A 243 -16.58 -13.45 -16.27
N ASP A 244 -17.41 -12.54 -16.77
CA ASP A 244 -17.25 -11.11 -16.50
C ASP A 244 -17.50 -10.79 -15.01
N ASN A 245 -18.60 -11.33 -14.48
CA ASN A 245 -18.95 -11.24 -13.07
C ASN A 245 -19.43 -12.60 -12.54
N LEU A 246 -19.04 -12.92 -11.31
CA LEU A 246 -19.49 -14.11 -10.59
C LEU A 246 -19.57 -13.78 -9.11
N ALA A 247 -20.66 -14.20 -8.46
CA ALA A 247 -20.86 -14.09 -7.02
C ALA A 247 -21.01 -15.49 -6.43
N ASP A 248 -20.84 -15.61 -5.12
CA ASP A 248 -21.09 -16.86 -4.39
C ASP A 248 -22.52 -17.36 -4.66
N TYR A 249 -22.68 -18.67 -4.78
CA TYR A 249 -23.95 -19.28 -5.17
C TYR A 249 -24.15 -20.66 -4.55
N VAL A 250 -25.40 -21.13 -4.54
CA VAL A 250 -25.73 -22.49 -4.11
C VAL A 250 -26.08 -23.32 -5.34
N GLN A 251 -25.47 -24.50 -5.47
CA GLN A 251 -25.80 -25.46 -6.52
C GLN A 251 -26.02 -26.83 -5.89
N ASN A 252 -27.18 -27.44 -6.14
CA ASN A 252 -27.56 -28.75 -5.59
C ASN A 252 -27.41 -28.83 -4.06
N GLY A 253 -27.71 -27.73 -3.35
CA GLY A 253 -27.58 -27.65 -1.89
C GLY A 253 -26.14 -27.47 -1.37
N VAL A 254 -25.14 -27.38 -2.25
CA VAL A 254 -23.75 -27.11 -1.89
C VAL A 254 -23.47 -25.63 -2.09
N GLN A 255 -22.88 -24.98 -1.08
CA GLN A 255 -22.42 -23.60 -1.17
C GLN A 255 -21.09 -23.52 -1.93
N HIS A 256 -21.06 -22.68 -2.95
CA HIS A 256 -19.86 -22.33 -3.71
C HIS A 256 -19.39 -20.93 -3.35
N TYR A 257 -18.07 -20.79 -3.19
CA TYR A 257 -17.40 -19.53 -2.94
C TYR A 257 -16.45 -19.22 -4.08
N VAL A 258 -16.47 -17.98 -4.56
CA VAL A 258 -15.74 -17.58 -5.77
C VAL A 258 -14.81 -16.41 -5.49
N PHE A 259 -13.63 -16.42 -6.11
CA PHE A 259 -12.70 -15.30 -6.06
C PHE A 259 -12.06 -15.04 -7.42
N ALA A 260 -12.02 -13.79 -7.86
CA ALA A 260 -11.38 -13.41 -9.11
C ALA A 260 -9.86 -13.45 -8.96
N VAL A 261 -9.18 -14.37 -9.65
CA VAL A 261 -7.73 -14.51 -9.59
C VAL A 261 -7.01 -13.62 -10.62
N ALA A 262 -7.68 -13.26 -11.71
CA ALA A 262 -7.13 -12.31 -12.67
C ALA A 262 -8.22 -11.59 -13.47
N GLY A 263 -7.90 -10.40 -13.96
CA GLY A 263 -8.61 -9.72 -15.03
C GLY A 263 -7.84 -9.84 -16.35
N ILE A 264 -8.55 -9.98 -17.46
CA ILE A 264 -8.00 -9.97 -18.82
C ILE A 264 -8.69 -8.82 -19.58
N ASP A 265 -7.91 -7.82 -19.98
CA ASP A 265 -8.43 -6.66 -20.70
C ASP A 265 -8.73 -6.95 -22.18
N GLU A 266 -9.25 -5.95 -22.90
CA GLU A 266 -9.57 -6.04 -24.34
C GLU A 266 -8.35 -6.44 -25.20
N ASN A 267 -7.15 -5.99 -24.81
CA ASN A 267 -5.89 -6.28 -25.49
C ASN A 267 -5.32 -7.66 -25.12
N GLY A 268 -5.93 -8.34 -24.14
CA GLY A 268 -5.47 -9.61 -23.60
C GLY A 268 -4.31 -9.48 -22.62
N ASN A 269 -4.09 -8.30 -22.03
CA ASN A 269 -3.18 -8.12 -20.91
C ASN A 269 -3.81 -8.68 -19.64
N ILE A 270 -2.99 -9.35 -18.82
CA ILE A 270 -3.42 -10.00 -17.60
C ILE A 270 -3.10 -9.09 -16.41
N THR A 271 -4.09 -8.81 -15.58
CA THR A 271 -3.92 -8.19 -14.27
C THR A 271 -4.07 -9.25 -13.19
N ASP A 272 -3.03 -9.50 -12.40
CA ASP A 272 -3.07 -10.41 -11.25
C ASP A 272 -3.92 -9.76 -10.13
N LEU A 273 -5.00 -10.44 -9.73
CA LEU A 273 -5.92 -9.97 -8.68
C LEU A 273 -5.73 -10.74 -7.36
N ARG A 274 -4.80 -11.70 -7.32
CA ARG A 274 -4.60 -12.57 -6.16
C ARG A 274 -3.95 -11.80 -5.00
N PRO A 275 -4.54 -11.84 -3.79
CA PRO A 275 -3.82 -11.48 -2.58
C PRO A 275 -2.75 -12.54 -2.30
N LYS A 276 -1.50 -12.10 -2.12
CA LYS A 276 -0.35 -13.01 -1.95
C LYS A 276 -0.03 -13.22 -0.47
N GLY A 277 0.09 -14.48 -0.07
CA GLY A 277 0.40 -14.86 1.31
C GLY A 277 -0.78 -14.70 2.28
N THR A 278 -0.47 -14.82 3.57
CA THR A 278 -1.41 -14.63 4.69
C THR A 278 -1.93 -13.20 4.76
N LEU A 279 -3.03 -12.99 5.49
CA LEU A 279 -3.62 -11.66 5.69
C LEU A 279 -2.61 -10.67 6.30
N ASN A 280 -1.78 -11.13 7.24
CA ASN A 280 -0.71 -10.30 7.82
C ASN A 280 0.35 -9.90 6.79
N GLU A 281 0.78 -10.82 5.93
CA GLU A 281 1.74 -10.53 4.84
C GLU A 281 1.13 -9.56 3.83
N GLN A 282 -0.16 -9.72 3.49
CA GLN A 282 -0.90 -8.81 2.62
C GLN A 282 -0.93 -7.40 3.22
N GLN A 283 -1.32 -7.27 4.49
CA GLN A 283 -1.35 -5.99 5.20
C GLN A 283 0.04 -5.34 5.31
N ALA A 284 1.08 -6.14 5.60
CA ALA A 284 2.46 -5.65 5.68
C ALA A 284 2.96 -5.16 4.32
N SER A 285 2.69 -5.91 3.23
CA SER A 285 3.03 -5.53 1.86
C SER A 285 2.32 -4.24 1.45
N ASP A 286 1.03 -4.11 1.78
CA ASP A 286 0.26 -2.89 1.53
C ASP A 286 0.76 -1.69 2.33
N ALA A 287 1.11 -1.89 3.59
CA ALA A 287 1.71 -0.86 4.42
C ALA A 287 3.07 -0.42 3.86
N LEU A 288 3.91 -1.36 3.42
CA LEU A 288 5.21 -1.08 2.81
C LEU A 288 5.06 -0.34 1.48
N ARG A 289 4.10 -0.75 0.64
CA ARG A 289 3.78 -0.08 -0.63
C ARG A 289 3.31 1.36 -0.39
N LYS A 290 2.40 1.56 0.56
CA LYS A 290 1.96 2.91 0.98
C LYS A 290 3.13 3.73 1.50
N HIS A 291 3.99 3.15 2.34
CA HIS A 291 5.18 3.82 2.86
C HIS A 291 6.13 4.25 1.74
N ALA A 292 6.47 3.35 0.81
CA ALA A 292 7.37 3.62 -0.31
C ALA A 292 6.84 4.69 -1.29
N GLN A 293 5.52 4.74 -1.49
CA GLN A 293 4.85 5.76 -2.30
C GLN A 293 4.68 7.09 -1.55
N SER A 294 4.70 7.06 -0.23
CA SER A 294 4.60 8.27 0.58
C SER A 294 5.91 9.07 0.57
N ARG A 295 5.79 10.33 0.99
CA ARG A 295 6.91 11.20 1.35
C ARG A 295 6.80 11.66 2.81
N ASN A 296 6.08 10.90 3.63
CA ASN A 296 5.83 11.22 5.03
C ASN A 296 7.03 10.79 5.89
N HIS A 297 8.17 11.43 5.65
CA HIS A 297 9.35 11.33 6.48
C HIS A 297 9.67 12.71 7.04
N PRO A 298 10.29 12.79 8.23
CA PRO A 298 10.80 14.06 8.73
C PRO A 298 11.71 14.73 7.71
N ASP A 299 11.64 16.06 7.63
CA ASP A 299 12.62 16.83 6.88
C ASP A 299 14.00 16.71 7.54
N ALA A 300 15.04 16.69 6.72
CA ALA A 300 16.41 16.69 7.20
C ALA A 300 16.72 18.04 7.85
N THR A 301 17.49 18.00 8.93
CA THR A 301 18.07 19.18 9.56
C THR A 301 19.58 19.05 9.61
N THR A 302 20.26 20.09 10.06
CA THR A 302 21.72 20.04 10.31
C THR A 302 22.10 19.11 11.46
N ARG A 303 21.12 18.62 12.25
CA ARG A 303 21.33 17.75 13.41
C ARG A 303 20.73 16.35 13.26
N GLU A 304 19.68 16.21 12.45
CA GLU A 304 18.92 14.97 12.30
C GLU A 304 18.73 14.61 10.82
N LYS A 305 18.76 13.31 10.52
CA LYS A 305 18.58 12.80 9.16
C LYS A 305 17.10 12.85 8.75
N GLY A 306 16.83 13.15 7.48
CA GLY A 306 15.49 13.22 6.91
C GLY A 306 15.51 13.38 5.39
N PHE A 307 14.39 13.78 4.78
CA PHE A 307 14.34 14.18 3.36
C PHE A 307 14.74 15.64 3.17
N VAL A 308 15.46 15.93 2.08
CA VAL A 308 15.98 17.27 1.78
C VAL A 308 15.21 17.86 0.60
N GLN A 309 14.74 19.09 0.76
CA GLN A 309 14.24 19.87 -0.36
C GLN A 309 15.38 20.72 -0.94
N LEU A 310 15.42 20.82 -2.27
CA LEU A 310 16.49 21.51 -2.99
C LEU A 310 16.04 22.92 -3.42
N SER A 311 16.90 23.92 -3.22
CA SER A 311 16.73 25.27 -3.79
C SER A 311 17.88 25.64 -4.71
N SER A 312 17.54 26.34 -5.79
CA SER A 312 18.51 26.92 -6.72
C SER A 312 18.74 28.42 -6.51
N ASP A 313 18.20 28.99 -5.42
CA ASP A 313 18.41 30.39 -5.07
C ASP A 313 19.86 30.61 -4.59
N THR A 314 20.47 31.73 -4.98
CA THR A 314 21.86 32.07 -4.61
C THR A 314 21.98 32.98 -3.40
N ASN A 315 20.85 33.37 -2.81
CA ASN A 315 20.74 34.27 -1.66
C ASN A 315 19.70 33.80 -0.62
N SER A 316 19.40 32.50 -0.58
CA SER A 316 18.45 31.94 0.40
C SER A 316 19.03 31.97 1.82
N GLU A 317 18.20 32.34 2.78
CA GLU A 317 18.51 32.28 4.22
C GLU A 317 17.94 31.02 4.90
N SER A 318 17.33 30.11 4.12
CA SER A 318 16.69 28.91 4.68
C SER A 318 17.70 27.90 5.23
N GLU A 319 17.45 27.42 6.45
CA GLU A 319 18.20 26.31 7.06
C GLU A 319 17.59 24.92 6.77
N SER A 320 16.42 24.88 6.11
CA SER A 320 15.71 23.63 5.77
C SER A 320 15.89 23.20 4.31
N LEU A 321 16.58 23.99 3.49
CA LEU A 321 16.79 23.74 2.06
C LEU A 321 18.28 23.54 1.76
N ALA A 322 18.61 22.56 0.92
CA ALA A 322 19.97 22.40 0.42
C ALA A 322 20.18 23.11 -0.92
N ALA A 323 21.35 23.71 -1.11
CA ALA A 323 21.74 24.34 -2.36
C ALA A 323 21.94 23.30 -3.47
N THR A 324 21.43 23.58 -4.67
CA THR A 324 21.69 22.75 -5.85
C THR A 324 23.05 23.05 -6.49
N PRO A 325 23.61 22.13 -7.30
CA PRO A 325 24.76 22.41 -8.15
C PRO A 325 24.57 23.65 -9.05
N LYS A 326 23.32 23.96 -9.44
CA LYS A 326 22.99 25.17 -10.21
C LYS A 326 23.23 26.43 -9.38
N ALA A 327 22.71 26.50 -8.14
CA ALA A 327 22.96 27.63 -7.25
C ALA A 327 24.46 27.84 -7.02
N VAL A 328 25.19 26.76 -6.70
CA VAL A 328 26.64 26.80 -6.48
C VAL A 328 27.38 27.27 -7.73
N LYS A 329 27.02 26.77 -8.92
CA LYS A 329 27.63 27.21 -10.18
C LYS A 329 27.35 28.68 -10.44
N THR A 330 26.12 29.17 -10.26
CA THR A 330 25.80 30.58 -10.47
C THR A 330 26.59 31.49 -9.52
N ALA A 331 26.72 31.11 -8.25
CA ALA A 331 27.56 31.83 -7.29
C ALA A 331 29.05 31.82 -7.71
N MET A 332 29.55 30.67 -8.19
CA MET A 332 30.93 30.54 -8.65
C MET A 332 31.21 31.31 -9.95
N ASP A 333 30.29 31.30 -10.93
CA ASP A 333 30.40 32.08 -12.16
C ASP A 333 30.41 33.59 -11.83
N ASN A 334 29.56 34.01 -10.89
CA ASN A 334 29.56 35.37 -10.38
C ASN A 334 30.90 35.74 -9.74
N ALA A 335 31.48 34.86 -8.93
CA ALA A 335 32.80 35.06 -8.32
C ALA A 335 33.93 35.10 -9.37
N ASN A 336 33.92 34.18 -10.34
CA ASN A 336 34.88 34.12 -11.44
C ASN A 336 34.81 35.36 -12.35
N GLY A 337 33.65 36.03 -12.42
CA GLY A 337 33.49 37.30 -13.12
C GLY A 337 34.05 38.51 -12.36
N ARG A 338 34.77 38.35 -11.24
CA ARG A 338 35.38 39.43 -10.46
C ARG A 338 36.91 39.39 -10.57
N LEU A 339 37.55 40.52 -10.25
CA LEU A 339 39.00 40.63 -10.28
C LEU A 339 39.63 39.75 -9.19
N ALA A 340 40.54 38.87 -9.59
CA ALA A 340 41.26 37.96 -8.72
C ALA A 340 42.46 38.70 -8.08
N LYS A 341 42.54 38.67 -6.75
CA LYS A 341 43.58 39.38 -5.99
C LYS A 341 45.00 38.95 -6.40
N ASN A 342 45.20 37.66 -6.64
CA ASN A 342 46.49 37.09 -7.07
C ASN A 342 46.90 37.46 -8.50
N SER A 343 45.98 37.92 -9.35
CA SER A 343 46.29 38.44 -10.68
C SER A 343 46.93 39.83 -10.65
N ASN A 344 46.87 40.53 -9.52
CA ASN A 344 47.44 41.89 -9.36
C ASN A 344 47.06 42.85 -10.51
N GLY A 345 45.81 42.78 -10.98
CA GLY A 345 45.30 43.62 -12.08
C GLY A 345 45.58 43.10 -13.50
N GLY A 346 46.24 41.95 -13.64
CA GLY A 346 46.48 41.30 -14.94
C GLY A 346 45.19 40.94 -15.69
N ASP A 347 44.13 40.62 -14.94
CA ASP A 347 42.80 40.20 -15.39
C ASP A 347 41.82 41.36 -15.63
N ILE A 348 42.26 42.63 -15.49
CA ILE A 348 41.46 43.79 -15.88
C ILE A 348 41.24 43.76 -17.40
N PRO A 349 39.98 43.70 -17.89
CA PRO A 349 39.69 43.61 -19.32
C PRO A 349 40.13 44.83 -20.12
N ASP A 350 39.83 46.04 -19.64
CA ASP A 350 40.32 47.30 -20.23
C ASP A 350 41.14 48.09 -19.20
N LYS A 351 42.46 47.88 -19.25
CA LYS A 351 43.43 48.55 -18.38
C LYS A 351 43.50 50.06 -18.61
N LYS A 352 43.24 50.55 -19.83
CA LYS A 352 43.29 51.98 -20.15
C LYS A 352 42.07 52.70 -19.59
N GLN A 353 40.88 52.11 -19.75
CA GLN A 353 39.67 52.63 -19.11
C GLN A 353 39.81 52.59 -17.60
N PHE A 354 40.28 51.47 -17.02
CA PHE A 354 40.54 51.38 -15.59
C PHE A 354 41.48 52.48 -15.09
N ALA A 355 42.63 52.67 -15.76
CA ALA A 355 43.59 53.73 -15.42
C ALA A 355 42.99 55.14 -15.49
N ARG A 356 42.09 55.41 -16.46
CA ARG A 356 41.34 56.67 -16.52
C ARG A 356 40.33 56.80 -15.37
N THR A 357 39.56 55.74 -15.09
CA THR A 357 38.55 55.72 -14.01
C THR A 357 39.18 56.01 -12.64
N ILE A 358 40.40 55.51 -12.40
CA ILE A 358 41.13 55.77 -11.15
C ILE A 358 42.00 57.05 -11.19
N GLY A 359 42.04 57.78 -12.31
CA GLY A 359 42.81 59.02 -12.45
C GLY A 359 44.32 58.86 -12.65
N ALA A 360 44.81 57.69 -13.04
CA ALA A 360 46.24 57.40 -13.24
C ALA A 360 46.82 57.95 -14.57
N VAL A 361 45.98 58.45 -15.50
CA VAL A 361 46.42 59.08 -16.75
C VAL A 361 46.00 60.54 -16.75
N THR A 362 46.94 61.45 -16.45
CA THR A 362 46.75 62.90 -16.56
C THR A 362 47.45 63.43 -17.81
N SER A 363 46.67 63.89 -18.80
CA SER A 363 47.16 64.79 -19.85
C SER A 363 46.71 66.20 -19.48
N THR A 364 47.67 67.12 -19.33
CA THR A 364 47.40 68.51 -18.99
C THR A 364 47.64 69.38 -20.22
N THR A 365 46.61 70.07 -20.70
CA THR A 365 46.76 71.11 -21.72
C THR A 365 47.15 72.42 -21.03
N ILE A 366 48.22 73.07 -21.52
CA ILE A 366 48.68 74.36 -21.01
C ILE A 366 48.66 75.35 -22.18
N THR A 367 48.03 76.52 -21.97
CA THR A 367 48.04 77.63 -22.93
C THR A 367 48.94 78.74 -22.40
N LEU A 368 49.94 79.11 -23.18
CA LEU A 368 50.95 80.12 -22.83
C LEU A 368 50.72 81.35 -23.71
N GLY A 369 50.26 82.45 -23.12
CA GLY A 369 49.79 83.64 -23.86
C GLY A 369 50.87 84.64 -24.25
N GLU A 370 52.06 84.52 -23.68
CA GLU A 370 53.19 85.44 -23.86
C GLU A 370 54.51 84.66 -23.91
N SER A 371 55.59 85.27 -24.42
CA SER A 371 56.92 84.65 -24.37
C SER A 371 57.49 84.76 -22.96
N GLY A 372 58.00 83.66 -22.40
CA GLY A 372 58.55 83.63 -21.06
C GLY A 372 58.79 82.22 -20.55
N TRP A 373 59.34 82.12 -19.35
CA TRP A 373 59.58 80.84 -18.68
C TRP A 373 58.32 80.34 -17.97
N PHE A 374 57.87 79.14 -18.32
CA PHE A 374 56.68 78.52 -17.74
C PHE A 374 56.98 77.19 -17.09
N LYS A 375 56.51 77.01 -15.85
CA LYS A 375 56.56 75.72 -15.16
C LYS A 375 55.58 74.76 -15.82
N ILE A 376 56.07 73.62 -16.30
CA ILE A 376 55.25 72.60 -16.99
C ILE A 376 55.08 71.31 -16.19
N ALA A 377 55.97 71.04 -15.24
CA ALA A 377 55.89 69.88 -14.38
C ALA A 377 56.64 70.11 -13.06
N THR A 378 56.22 69.39 -12.04
CA THR A 378 57.04 69.05 -10.87
C THR A 378 57.33 67.56 -10.97
N VAL A 379 58.60 67.18 -11.00
CA VAL A 379 59.01 65.78 -11.09
C VAL A 379 59.77 65.39 -9.82
N VAL A 380 59.50 64.20 -9.30
CA VAL A 380 60.31 63.58 -8.26
C VAL A 380 61.22 62.56 -8.94
N MET A 381 62.51 62.82 -8.95
CA MET A 381 63.53 62.04 -9.64
C MET A 381 64.62 61.59 -8.66
N PRO A 382 64.44 60.43 -8.01
CA PRO A 382 65.45 59.87 -7.11
C PRO A 382 66.82 59.75 -7.79
N GLN A 383 67.93 59.99 -7.06
CA GLN A 383 69.33 59.81 -7.53
C GLN A 383 69.68 58.33 -7.80
N ALA A 384 68.98 57.72 -8.75
CA ALA A 384 69.09 56.35 -9.20
C ALA A 384 68.89 56.30 -10.73
N THR A 385 68.60 55.14 -11.31
CA THR A 385 68.28 54.98 -12.74
C THR A 385 66.90 55.56 -13.08
N SER A 386 66.68 56.83 -12.80
CA SER A 386 65.41 57.56 -12.98
C SER A 386 65.45 58.32 -14.31
N THR A 387 64.44 58.10 -15.16
CA THR A 387 64.26 58.83 -16.42
C THR A 387 62.81 59.29 -16.52
N ALA A 388 62.59 60.55 -16.86
CA ALA A 388 61.29 61.10 -17.17
C ALA A 388 61.29 61.68 -18.59
N VAL A 389 60.19 61.48 -19.31
CA VAL A 389 60.02 62.01 -20.66
C VAL A 389 58.75 62.85 -20.70
N ILE A 390 58.88 64.11 -21.08
CA ILE A 390 57.75 65.02 -21.27
C ILE A 390 57.67 65.34 -22.76
N LYS A 391 56.58 64.91 -23.40
CA LYS A 391 56.29 65.24 -24.79
C LYS A 391 55.36 66.43 -24.86
N LEU A 392 55.80 67.47 -25.55
CA LEU A 392 55.06 68.69 -25.79
C LEU A 392 54.55 68.65 -27.23
N TYR A 393 53.25 68.82 -27.38
CA TYR A 393 52.58 68.89 -28.68
C TYR A 393 51.98 70.28 -28.83
N GLY A 394 52.32 70.96 -29.92
CA GLY A 394 51.95 72.36 -30.18
C GLY A 394 53.18 73.26 -30.25
N GLY A 395 53.08 74.31 -31.07
CA GLY A 395 54.13 75.28 -31.29
C GLY A 395 53.65 76.72 -31.18
N ALA A 396 54.56 77.65 -31.38
CA ALA A 396 54.30 79.08 -31.40
C ALA A 396 53.66 79.51 -32.74
N GLY A 397 52.45 80.08 -32.65
CA GLY A 397 51.68 80.57 -33.80
C GLY A 397 50.61 79.60 -34.32
N PHE A 398 49.66 80.12 -35.09
CA PHE A 398 48.48 79.40 -35.60
C PHE A 398 48.16 79.75 -37.07
N ASN A 399 49.19 80.14 -37.83
CA ASN A 399 49.08 80.55 -39.23
C ASN A 399 48.82 79.33 -40.12
N THR A 400 47.72 79.35 -40.86
CA THR A 400 47.40 78.31 -41.85
C THR A 400 48.49 78.25 -42.93
N GLY A 401 48.97 77.04 -43.25
CA GLY A 401 50.01 76.83 -44.26
C GLY A 401 51.46 76.87 -43.74
N SER A 402 51.68 77.10 -42.44
CA SER A 402 52.99 76.98 -41.81
C SER A 402 53.13 75.64 -41.06
N PRO A 403 53.61 74.57 -41.72
CA PRO A 403 53.67 73.23 -41.10
C PRO A 403 54.61 73.18 -39.88
N GLU A 404 55.57 74.11 -39.79
CA GLU A 404 56.52 74.18 -38.69
C GLU A 404 55.88 74.58 -37.35
N GLN A 405 54.68 75.19 -37.36
CA GLN A 405 53.95 75.61 -36.15
C GLN A 405 53.21 74.46 -35.45
N ALA A 406 52.97 73.35 -36.14
CA ALA A 406 52.50 72.10 -35.54
C ALA A 406 53.66 71.33 -34.91
N ALA A 407 54.34 71.97 -33.96
CA ALA A 407 55.62 71.50 -33.44
C ALA A 407 55.47 70.36 -32.43
N ILE A 408 56.49 69.51 -32.37
CA ILE A 408 56.68 68.51 -31.32
C ILE A 408 58.04 68.75 -30.68
N SER A 409 58.05 68.81 -29.35
CA SER A 409 59.28 68.77 -28.56
C SER A 409 59.25 67.61 -27.58
N GLU A 410 60.42 67.03 -27.35
CA GLU A 410 60.59 65.98 -26.36
C GLU A 410 61.66 66.41 -25.36
N LEU A 411 61.25 66.56 -24.11
CA LEU A 411 62.15 66.83 -23.01
C LEU A 411 62.46 65.52 -22.28
N VAL A 412 63.74 65.15 -22.29
CA VAL A 412 64.24 63.99 -21.56
C VAL A 412 64.99 64.47 -20.33
N LEU A 413 64.56 64.01 -19.16
CA LEU A 413 65.20 64.28 -17.89
C LEU A 413 65.83 62.99 -17.37
N ARG A 414 67.05 63.09 -16.84
CA ARG A 414 67.77 61.96 -16.23
C ARG A 414 68.39 62.39 -14.90
N ALA A 415 68.20 61.58 -13.87
CA ALA A 415 68.83 61.83 -12.58
C ALA A 415 70.34 61.56 -12.63
N GLY A 416 71.09 62.34 -11.85
CA GLY A 416 72.50 62.08 -11.56
C GLY A 416 72.69 60.83 -10.71
N ASN A 417 73.94 60.41 -10.57
CA ASN A 417 74.33 59.28 -9.73
C ASN A 417 74.55 59.66 -8.25
N GLY A 418 74.07 60.83 -7.82
CA GLY A 418 74.27 61.37 -6.47
C GLY A 418 75.59 62.10 -6.23
N SER A 419 76.53 62.13 -7.21
CA SER A 419 77.83 62.82 -7.08
C SER A 419 78.24 63.54 -8.40
N PRO A 420 77.84 64.80 -8.63
CA PRO A 420 76.93 65.61 -7.81
C PRO A 420 75.48 65.14 -7.94
N ALA A 421 74.68 65.39 -6.90
CA ALA A 421 73.23 65.18 -6.95
C ALA A 421 72.58 66.25 -7.85
N GLY A 422 71.66 65.82 -8.72
CA GLY A 422 70.99 66.72 -9.65
C GLY A 422 70.25 65.97 -10.75
N ILE A 423 69.82 66.72 -11.76
CA ILE A 423 69.29 66.16 -13.01
C ILE A 423 70.02 66.79 -14.20
N THR A 424 70.01 66.07 -15.31
CA THR A 424 70.34 66.60 -16.63
C THR A 424 69.09 66.59 -17.48
N ALA A 425 68.85 67.70 -18.18
CA ALA A 425 67.76 67.86 -19.11
C ALA A 425 68.27 67.98 -20.55
N THR A 426 67.57 67.38 -21.50
CA THR A 426 67.83 67.59 -22.93
C THR A 426 66.51 67.81 -23.64
N LEU A 427 66.38 68.96 -24.29
CA LEU A 427 65.21 69.33 -25.09
C LEU A 427 65.49 69.03 -26.57
N TRP A 428 64.80 68.04 -27.10
CA TRP A 428 64.85 67.68 -28.51
C TRP A 428 63.71 68.36 -29.27
N ARG A 429 64.07 69.22 -30.21
CA ARG A 429 63.12 69.94 -31.07
C ARG A 429 63.01 69.24 -32.41
N ARG A 430 61.79 68.90 -32.83
CA ARG A 430 61.55 68.39 -34.19
C ARG A 430 61.21 69.50 -35.19
N SER A 431 60.85 70.68 -34.70
CA SER A 431 60.46 71.84 -35.51
C SER A 431 60.96 73.14 -34.85
N PRO A 432 61.22 74.19 -35.63
CA PRO A 432 61.76 75.45 -35.10
C PRO A 432 60.74 76.23 -34.28
N ALA A 433 59.42 76.12 -34.51
CA ALA A 433 58.42 76.87 -33.75
C ALA A 433 58.03 76.19 -32.40
N ALA A 434 58.94 75.49 -31.75
CA ALA A 434 58.70 74.77 -30.49
C ALA A 434 59.34 75.48 -29.29
N ALA A 435 59.18 74.92 -28.08
CA ALA A 435 59.91 75.36 -26.89
C ALA A 435 61.40 75.50 -27.20
N ASN A 436 61.99 76.62 -26.79
CA ASN A 436 63.34 77.00 -27.18
C ASN A 436 64.37 76.47 -26.20
N GLU A 437 64.04 76.54 -24.91
CA GLU A 437 64.97 76.27 -23.83
C GLU A 437 64.27 75.46 -22.73
N VAL A 438 65.09 74.77 -21.92
CA VAL A 438 64.64 74.08 -20.72
C VAL A 438 65.48 74.55 -19.54
N ALA A 439 64.81 74.76 -18.41
CA ALA A 439 65.43 75.02 -17.13
C ALA A 439 64.78 74.15 -16.06
N TRP A 440 65.48 73.95 -14.95
CA TRP A 440 64.92 73.26 -13.80
C TRP A 440 65.40 73.92 -12.51
N VAL A 441 64.57 73.81 -11.48
CA VAL A 441 64.86 74.28 -10.14
C VAL A 441 64.67 73.11 -9.19
N ASN A 442 65.71 72.75 -8.44
CA ASN A 442 65.54 71.81 -7.33
C ASN A 442 64.76 72.50 -6.22
N THR A 443 63.55 72.02 -5.92
CA THR A 443 62.67 72.62 -4.92
C THR A 443 62.79 71.97 -3.56
N SER A 444 63.14 70.67 -3.50
CA SER A 444 63.37 69.93 -2.26
C SER A 444 63.86 68.51 -2.55
N GLY A 445 65.02 68.13 -2.00
CA GLY A 445 65.56 66.77 -2.13
C GLY A 445 65.71 66.35 -3.58
N ASP A 446 64.99 65.30 -3.98
CA ASP A 446 64.94 64.79 -5.35
C ASP A 446 63.77 65.35 -6.17
N THR A 447 63.16 66.46 -5.74
CA THR A 447 62.04 67.11 -6.43
C THR A 447 62.52 68.31 -7.22
N TYR A 448 62.10 68.38 -8.48
CA TYR A 448 62.51 69.41 -9.43
C TYR A 448 61.29 70.00 -10.13
N ASP A 449 61.22 71.32 -10.13
CA ASP A 449 60.30 72.07 -11.00
C ASP A 449 60.95 72.25 -12.36
N ILE A 450 60.20 71.93 -13.41
CA ILE A 450 60.67 71.91 -14.79
C ILE A 450 60.01 73.05 -15.55
N TYR A 451 60.84 73.87 -16.19
CA TYR A 451 60.44 75.06 -16.92
C TYR A 451 60.85 74.96 -18.38
N ILE A 452 60.03 75.54 -19.26
CA ILE A 452 60.36 75.76 -20.67
C ILE A 452 60.17 77.23 -21.03
N ASN A 453 60.87 77.66 -22.07
CA ASN A 453 60.73 78.99 -22.68
C ASN A 453 60.15 78.89 -24.08
#